data_AF-A0A954LGL2-F1
#
_entry.id   AF-A0A954LGL2-F1
#
_cell.length_a   1.000
_cell.length_b   1.000
_cell.length_c   1.000
_cell.angle_alpha   90.00
_cell.angle_beta   90.00
_cell.angle_gamma   90.00
#
_symmetry.space_group_name_H-M   'P 1'
#
loop_
_entity.id
_entity.type
_entity.pdbx_description
1 polymer ?
#
loop_
_entity_poly.entity_id
_entity_poly.type
_entity_poly.pdbx_seq_one_letter_code
_entity_poly.pdbx_strand_id
1 'polypeptide(L)'
;FLKALPNYDESTPLETWLFSIAAHKLVDFMRRSGRRPTVPLMLPDSGGAVREPSGRDRRASSMMRSRESSAGEAAVVSECLRDLIAGFKAEGAWERLQCVELIFVLGWANKDVAKRLNTTEQAVANHKFFVVSKLKDAARRARLVNVNLTGMGLDD
;
A
#
# COMPACT_ATOMS: atom_id res chain seq x y z
N PHE A 1 -5.56 -38.54 -7.29
CA PHE A 1 -6.87 -38.94 -6.77
C PHE A 1 -7.10 -40.44 -6.93
N LEU A 2 -7.27 -40.95 -8.16
CA LEU A 2 -7.55 -42.38 -8.44
C LEU A 2 -6.56 -43.40 -7.83
N LYS A 3 -5.29 -43.02 -7.63
CA LYS A 3 -4.27 -43.88 -7.00
C LYS A 3 -4.36 -44.00 -5.47
N ALA A 4 -5.09 -43.10 -4.80
CA ALA A 4 -5.17 -43.04 -3.34
C ALA A 4 -6.46 -43.69 -2.78
N LEU A 5 -7.44 -43.97 -3.65
CA LEU A 5 -8.70 -44.64 -3.33
C LEU A 5 -8.55 -45.98 -2.59
N PRO A 6 -7.58 -46.85 -2.93
CA PRO A 6 -7.40 -48.11 -2.21
C PRO A 6 -6.94 -47.97 -0.75
N ASN A 7 -6.47 -46.78 -0.35
CA ASN A 7 -5.94 -46.49 0.99
C ASN A 7 -6.88 -45.59 1.81
N TYR A 8 -8.17 -45.55 1.46
CA TYR A 8 -9.17 -44.81 2.21
C TYR A 8 -9.55 -45.57 3.48
N ASP A 9 -9.60 -44.86 4.60
CA ASP A 9 -10.11 -45.37 5.87
C ASP A 9 -11.49 -44.75 6.14
N GLU A 10 -12.49 -45.59 6.35
CA GLU A 10 -13.89 -45.20 6.56
C GLU A 10 -14.11 -44.48 7.91
N SER A 11 -13.14 -44.54 8.82
CA SER A 11 -13.17 -43.81 10.09
C SER A 11 -13.06 -42.28 9.92
N THR A 12 -12.54 -41.82 8.77
CA THR A 12 -12.38 -40.40 8.47
C THR A 12 -13.51 -39.91 7.56
N PRO A 13 -14.15 -38.76 7.87
CA PRO A 13 -15.13 -38.17 6.98
C PRO A 13 -14.55 -37.97 5.57
N LEU A 14 -15.28 -38.47 4.56
CA LEU A 14 -14.83 -38.52 3.17
C LEU A 14 -14.32 -37.16 2.66
N GLU A 15 -15.04 -36.09 3.00
CA GLU A 15 -14.71 -34.71 2.61
C GLU A 15 -13.33 -34.30 3.13
N THR A 16 -13.05 -34.53 4.41
CA THR A 16 -11.77 -34.21 5.05
C THR A 16 -10.62 -34.98 4.40
N TRP A 17 -10.82 -36.26 4.12
CA TRP A 17 -9.83 -37.09 3.45
C TRP A 17 -9.59 -36.64 2.00
N LEU A 18 -10.66 -36.31 1.27
CA LEU A 18 -10.61 -35.83 -0.11
C LEU A 18 -9.84 -34.50 -0.21
N PHE A 19 -10.18 -33.54 0.66
CA PHE A 19 -9.57 -32.22 0.66
C PHE A 19 -8.10 -32.27 1.07
N SER A 20 -7.73 -33.15 2.01
CA SER A 20 -6.34 -33.39 2.37
C SER A 20 -5.51 -33.90 1.17
N ILE A 21 -5.99 -34.93 0.47
CA ILE A 21 -5.30 -35.48 -0.71
C ILE A 21 -5.24 -34.44 -1.83
N ALA A 22 -6.31 -33.69 -2.07
CA ALA A 22 -6.35 -32.65 -3.10
C ALA A 22 -5.36 -31.52 -2.78
N ALA A 23 -5.31 -31.05 -1.54
CA ALA A 23 -4.36 -30.03 -1.08
C ALA A 23 -2.92 -30.51 -1.27
N HIS A 24 -2.59 -31.73 -0.85
CA HIS A 24 -1.25 -32.29 -1.04
C HIS A 24 -0.89 -32.44 -2.53
N LYS A 25 -1.83 -32.85 -3.39
CA LYS A 25 -1.59 -32.94 -4.84
C LYS A 25 -1.42 -31.57 -5.49
N LEU A 26 -2.17 -30.56 -5.05
CA LEU A 26 -2.04 -29.18 -5.52
C LEU A 26 -0.70 -28.59 -5.10
N VAL A 27 -0.31 -28.75 -3.84
CA VAL A 27 1.00 -28.31 -3.32
C VAL A 27 2.13 -29.03 -4.05
N ASP A 28 2.02 -30.35 -4.24
CA ASP A 28 2.99 -31.12 -5.03
C ASP A 28 3.08 -30.63 -6.47
N PHE A 29 1.94 -30.35 -7.11
CA PHE A 29 1.88 -29.84 -8.46
C PHE A 29 2.55 -28.47 -8.53
N MET A 30 2.20 -27.55 -7.62
CA MET A 30 2.83 -26.23 -7.52
C MET A 30 4.32 -26.32 -7.18
N ARG A 31 4.75 -27.30 -6.39
CA ARG A 31 6.17 -27.55 -6.07
C ARG A 31 6.94 -28.08 -7.27
N ARG A 32 6.32 -28.91 -8.11
CA ARG A 32 6.89 -29.36 -9.40
C ARG A 32 6.92 -28.23 -10.42
N SER A 33 5.87 -27.43 -10.50
CA SER A 33 5.78 -26.24 -11.36
C SER A 33 6.67 -25.09 -10.89
N GLY A 34 7.05 -25.08 -9.61
CA GLY A 34 7.92 -24.09 -8.96
C GLY A 34 9.43 -24.37 -9.06
N ARG A 35 9.84 -25.42 -9.78
CA ARG A 35 11.25 -25.65 -10.15
C ARG A 35 11.40 -25.59 -11.66
N ARG A 36 11.43 -24.35 -12.16
CA ARG A 36 11.70 -23.91 -13.55
C ARG A 36 10.67 -24.40 -14.57
N PRO A 37 10.01 -23.49 -15.31
CA PRO A 37 9.52 -23.88 -16.62
C PRO A 37 10.77 -24.17 -17.47
N THR A 38 11.06 -25.44 -17.76
CA THR A 38 11.80 -25.78 -18.98
C THR A 38 10.88 -25.43 -20.13
N VAL A 39 10.87 -24.15 -20.49
CA VAL A 39 10.46 -23.73 -21.83
C VAL A 39 11.39 -24.49 -22.77
N PRO A 40 10.88 -25.32 -23.69
CA PRO A 40 11.71 -25.92 -24.72
C PRO A 40 12.29 -24.79 -25.56
N LEU A 41 13.54 -24.43 -25.29
CA LEU A 41 14.27 -23.37 -25.97
C LEU A 41 15.08 -24.01 -27.10
N MET A 42 14.38 -24.62 -28.05
CA MET A 42 14.94 -25.08 -29.32
C MET A 42 13.82 -25.12 -30.36
N LEU A 43 13.76 -24.08 -31.19
CA LEU A 43 13.31 -24.19 -32.57
C LEU A 43 14.50 -23.74 -33.43
N PRO A 44 14.94 -24.52 -34.43
CA PRO A 44 16.12 -24.18 -35.19
C PRO A 44 15.83 -23.01 -36.13
N ASP A 45 16.74 -22.03 -36.06
CA ASP A 45 17.22 -21.18 -37.14
C ASP A 45 16.21 -20.28 -37.88
N SER A 46 16.22 -18.98 -37.53
CA SER A 46 16.31 -17.87 -38.51
C SER A 46 16.30 -16.49 -37.81
N GLY A 47 17.49 -15.92 -37.59
CA GLY A 47 17.77 -14.47 -37.71
C GLY A 47 17.07 -13.43 -36.82
N GLY A 48 16.21 -13.78 -35.87
CA GLY A 48 15.50 -12.80 -35.04
C GLY A 48 16.10 -12.66 -33.64
N ALA A 49 16.57 -11.47 -33.26
CA ALA A 49 16.96 -11.17 -31.88
C ALA A 49 15.79 -11.47 -30.92
N VAL A 50 15.95 -12.52 -30.11
CA VAL A 50 14.96 -12.99 -29.14
C VAL A 50 14.80 -11.93 -28.05
N ARG A 51 13.73 -11.14 -28.10
CA ARG A 51 13.30 -10.30 -26.99
C ARG A 51 12.60 -11.18 -25.96
N GLU A 52 13.34 -11.52 -24.90
CA GLU A 52 12.81 -12.24 -23.74
C GLU A 52 11.65 -11.44 -23.09
N PRO A 53 10.46 -12.04 -22.88
CA PRO A 53 9.36 -11.38 -22.18
C PRO A 53 9.78 -11.09 -20.73
N SER A 54 9.46 -9.89 -20.25
CA SER A 54 9.77 -9.48 -18.88
C SER A 54 9.09 -10.39 -17.84
N GLY A 55 9.88 -11.06 -16.99
CA GLY A 55 9.36 -11.83 -15.85
C GLY A 55 8.60 -10.97 -14.82
N ARG A 56 7.80 -11.61 -13.96
CA ARG A 56 6.97 -10.98 -12.89
C ARG A 56 7.79 -10.47 -11.70
N ASP A 57 9.12 -10.56 -11.72
CA ASP A 57 9.96 -9.95 -10.70
C ASP A 57 9.97 -8.42 -10.85
N ARG A 58 9.82 -7.73 -9.72
CA ARG A 58 9.95 -6.26 -9.64
C ARG A 58 11.32 -5.87 -10.17
N ARG A 59 11.38 -5.38 -11.41
CA ARG A 59 12.62 -4.90 -12.05
C ARG A 59 13.33 -3.92 -11.11
N ALA A 60 14.66 -3.93 -11.04
CA ALA A 60 15.41 -2.99 -10.20
C ALA A 60 15.03 -1.50 -10.45
N SER A 61 14.60 -1.21 -11.68
CA SER A 61 14.06 0.08 -12.12
C SER A 61 12.66 0.42 -11.60
N SER A 62 11.89 -0.51 -11.02
CA SER A 62 10.64 -0.23 -10.28
C SER A 62 10.92 0.13 -8.82
N MET A 63 11.95 -0.44 -8.19
CA MET A 63 12.38 -0.04 -6.84
C MET A 63 13.03 1.34 -6.85
N MET A 64 13.87 1.62 -7.85
CA MET A 64 14.47 2.94 -8.02
C MET A 64 13.42 4.00 -8.36
N ARG A 65 12.46 3.69 -9.26
CA ARG A 65 11.31 4.57 -9.52
C ARG A 65 10.45 4.81 -8.29
N SER A 66 10.23 3.79 -7.45
CA SER A 66 9.50 3.97 -6.20
C SER A 66 10.20 4.98 -5.28
N ARG A 67 11.53 4.95 -5.18
CA ARG A 67 12.29 5.92 -4.37
C ARG A 67 12.25 7.34 -4.95
N GLU A 68 12.36 7.47 -6.28
CA GLU A 68 12.26 8.74 -6.98
C GLU A 68 10.85 9.35 -6.85
N SER A 69 9.80 8.54 -7.01
CA SER A 69 8.41 8.95 -6.79
C SER A 69 8.16 9.34 -5.34
N SER A 70 8.65 8.57 -4.36
CA SER A 70 8.49 8.92 -2.94
C SER A 70 9.22 10.22 -2.56
N ALA A 71 10.37 10.52 -3.16
CA ALA A 71 11.05 11.80 -2.95
C ALA A 71 10.27 12.98 -3.55
N GLY A 72 9.71 12.81 -4.75
CA GLY A 72 8.83 13.82 -5.37
C GLY A 72 7.53 14.04 -4.58
N GLU A 73 6.91 12.96 -4.10
CA GLU A 73 5.73 13.01 -3.24
C GLU A 73 6.01 13.74 -1.93
N ALA A 74 7.11 13.40 -1.25
CA ALA A 74 7.53 14.05 -0.02
C ALA A 74 7.80 15.55 -0.22
N ALA A 75 8.43 15.93 -1.34
CA ALA A 75 8.69 17.33 -1.68
C ALA A 75 7.39 18.13 -1.84
N VAL A 76 6.41 17.60 -2.58
CA VAL A 76 5.11 18.26 -2.80
C VAL A 76 4.34 18.42 -1.47
N VAL A 77 4.30 17.37 -0.65
CA VAL A 77 3.62 17.42 0.66
C VAL A 77 4.33 18.40 1.59
N SER A 78 5.67 18.35 1.64
CA SER A 78 6.47 19.26 2.46
C SER A 78 6.25 20.72 2.08
N GLU A 79 6.17 21.02 0.78
CA GLU A 79 5.97 22.39 0.32
C GLU A 79 4.56 22.88 0.66
N CYS A 80 3.54 22.06 0.43
CA CYS A 80 2.17 22.41 0.81
C CYS A 80 2.03 22.63 2.32
N LEU A 81 2.67 21.80 3.16
CA LEU A 81 2.66 21.98 4.62
C LEU A 81 3.39 23.26 5.03
N ARG A 82 4.51 23.57 4.38
CA ARG A 82 5.27 24.81 4.64
C ARG A 82 4.39 26.04 4.39
N ASP A 83 3.70 26.08 3.26
CA ASP A 83 2.80 27.18 2.89
C ASP A 83 1.64 27.32 3.87
N LEU A 84 1.00 26.20 4.25
CA LEU A 84 -0.10 26.22 5.22
C LEU A 84 0.36 26.75 6.59
N ILE A 85 1.51 26.29 7.08
CA ILE A 85 2.08 26.75 8.35
C ILE A 85 2.42 28.23 8.29
N ALA A 86 3.02 28.70 7.19
CA ALA A 86 3.32 30.12 6.99
C ALA A 86 2.04 30.96 6.98
N GLY A 87 1.00 30.51 6.28
CA GLY A 87 -0.32 31.14 6.26
C GLY A 87 -0.94 31.23 7.66
N PHE A 88 -0.94 30.14 8.42
CA PHE A 88 -1.50 30.14 9.78
C PHE A 88 -0.76 31.10 10.72
N LYS A 89 0.58 31.20 10.59
CA LYS A 89 1.36 32.17 11.36
C LYS A 89 1.03 33.61 10.96
N ALA A 90 0.90 33.89 9.67
CA ALA A 90 0.57 35.22 9.17
C ALA A 90 -0.85 35.67 9.58
N GLU A 91 -1.81 34.74 9.57
CA GLU A 91 -3.20 34.99 9.96
C GLU A 91 -3.42 35.00 11.49
N GLY A 92 -2.40 34.65 12.28
CA GLY A 92 -2.54 34.49 13.73
C GLY A 92 -3.41 33.28 14.14
N ALA A 93 -3.58 32.30 13.25
CA ALA A 93 -4.39 31.10 13.46
C ALA A 93 -3.65 30.05 14.32
N TRP A 94 -3.21 30.44 15.51
CA TRP A 94 -2.39 29.63 16.42
C TRP A 94 -3.11 28.37 16.92
N GLU A 95 -4.41 28.45 17.19
CA GLU A 95 -5.22 27.30 17.61
C GLU A 95 -5.19 26.19 16.54
N ARG A 96 -5.36 26.57 15.27
CA ARG A 96 -5.30 25.64 14.14
C ARG A 96 -3.91 25.03 14.01
N LEU A 97 -2.85 25.83 14.16
CA LEU A 97 -1.47 25.35 14.07
C LEU A 97 -1.16 24.34 15.18
N GLN A 98 -1.57 24.62 16.42
CA GLN A 98 -1.41 23.70 17.55
C GLN A 98 -2.20 22.41 17.35
N CYS A 99 -3.44 22.51 16.87
CA CYS A 99 -4.29 21.35 16.57
C CYS A 99 -3.62 20.43 15.54
N VAL A 100 -3.12 21.01 14.45
CA VAL A 100 -2.41 20.29 13.37
C VAL A 100 -1.14 19.62 13.92
N GLU A 101 -0.35 20.29 14.74
CA GLU A 101 0.85 19.71 15.34
C GLU A 101 0.51 18.47 16.22
N LEU A 102 -0.48 18.59 17.10
CA LEU A 102 -0.88 17.49 17.98
C LEU A 102 -1.40 16.27 17.19
N ILE A 103 -2.12 16.49 16.09
CA ILE A 103 -2.65 15.40 15.26
C ILE A 103 -1.56 14.77 14.40
N PHE A 104 -0.83 15.57 13.60
CA PHE A 104 0.06 15.03 12.57
C PHE A 104 1.45 14.66 13.10
N VAL A 105 1.96 15.37 14.11
CA VAL A 105 3.31 15.13 14.65
C VAL A 105 3.24 14.18 15.84
N LEU A 106 2.34 14.43 16.79
CA LEU A 106 2.22 13.60 17.99
C LEU A 106 1.24 12.43 17.85
N GLY A 107 0.41 12.41 16.80
CA GLY A 107 -0.54 11.32 16.55
C GLY A 107 -1.68 11.25 17.57
N TRP A 108 -2.04 12.37 18.19
CA TRP A 108 -3.08 12.38 19.23
C TRP A 108 -4.48 12.16 18.64
N ALA A 109 -5.32 11.47 19.40
CA ALA A 109 -6.72 11.31 19.06
C ALA A 109 -7.48 12.65 19.17
N ASN A 110 -8.49 12.87 18.32
CA ASN A 110 -9.27 14.12 18.28
C ASN A 110 -9.81 14.53 19.66
N LYS A 111 -10.28 13.55 20.44
CA LYS A 111 -10.78 13.75 21.80
C LYS A 111 -9.74 14.34 22.76
N ASP A 112 -8.49 13.89 22.65
CA ASP A 112 -7.43 14.33 23.55
C ASP A 112 -6.89 15.70 23.13
N VAL A 113 -6.85 15.98 21.83
CA VAL A 113 -6.57 17.31 21.28
C VAL A 113 -7.63 18.32 21.74
N ALA A 114 -8.91 17.96 21.64
CA ALA A 114 -10.03 18.80 22.05
C ALA A 114 -9.94 19.19 23.54
N LYS A 115 -9.67 18.21 24.41
CA LYS A 115 -9.44 18.46 25.84
C LYS A 115 -8.21 19.35 26.08
N ARG A 116 -7.11 19.13 25.35
CA ARG A 116 -5.85 19.85 25.54
C ARG A 116 -5.95 21.31 25.14
N LEU A 117 -6.66 21.61 24.05
CA LEU A 117 -6.85 22.95 23.51
C LEU A 117 -8.12 23.63 24.04
N ASN A 118 -8.87 22.95 24.92
CA ASN A 118 -10.15 23.43 25.45
C ASN A 118 -11.13 23.84 24.34
N THR A 119 -11.21 23.03 23.28
CA THR A 119 -12.05 23.23 22.09
C THR A 119 -12.95 22.01 21.87
N THR A 120 -13.82 22.05 20.89
CA THR A 120 -14.74 20.93 20.59
C THR A 120 -14.08 19.89 19.68
N GLU A 121 -14.45 18.61 19.82
CA GLU A 121 -13.97 17.56 18.90
C GLU A 121 -14.34 17.86 17.44
N GLN A 122 -15.48 18.52 17.21
CA GLN A 122 -15.89 18.96 15.88
C GLN A 122 -14.99 20.06 15.31
N ALA A 123 -14.55 21.02 16.14
CA ALA A 123 -13.59 22.04 15.71
C ALA A 123 -12.24 21.42 15.32
N VAL A 124 -11.76 20.46 16.12
CA VAL A 124 -10.55 19.67 15.82
C VAL A 124 -10.70 18.93 14.48
N ALA A 125 -11.82 18.25 14.27
CA ALA A 125 -12.12 17.55 13.02
C ALA A 125 -12.15 18.50 11.81
N ASN A 126 -12.75 19.69 11.97
CA ASN A 126 -12.78 20.71 10.91
C ASN A 126 -11.37 21.21 10.55
N HIS A 127 -10.50 21.42 11.54
CA HIS A 127 -9.10 21.80 11.30
C HIS A 127 -8.31 20.68 10.61
N LYS A 128 -8.49 19.42 11.04
CA LYS A 128 -7.92 18.24 10.37
C LYS A 128 -8.37 18.20 8.91
N PHE A 129 -9.67 18.24 8.66
CA PHE A 129 -10.25 18.15 7.32
C PHE A 129 -9.73 19.26 6.40
N PHE A 130 -9.65 20.50 6.88
CA PHE A 130 -9.11 21.62 6.12
C PHE A 130 -7.69 21.33 5.60
N VAL A 131 -6.78 20.89 6.48
CA VAL A 131 -5.39 20.59 6.10
C VAL A 131 -5.32 19.39 5.17
N VAL A 132 -6.03 18.31 5.48
CA VAL A 132 -6.06 17.10 4.64
C VAL A 132 -6.59 17.41 3.23
N SER A 133 -7.63 18.23 3.13
CA SER A 133 -8.19 18.66 1.84
C SER A 133 -7.16 19.42 1.01
N LYS A 134 -6.43 20.37 1.62
CA LYS A 134 -5.37 21.12 0.93
C LYS A 134 -4.21 20.22 0.47
N LEU A 135 -3.82 19.23 1.27
CA LEU A 135 -2.82 18.24 0.89
C LEU A 135 -3.31 17.36 -0.27
N LYS A 136 -4.56 16.89 -0.24
CA LYS A 136 -5.20 16.14 -1.34
C LYS A 136 -5.22 16.97 -2.64
N ASP A 137 -5.53 18.26 -2.55
CA ASP A 137 -5.53 19.17 -3.71
C ASP A 137 -4.11 19.42 -4.26
N ALA A 138 -3.11 19.59 -3.39
CA ALA A 138 -1.72 19.72 -3.80
C ALA A 138 -1.21 18.45 -4.49
N ALA A 139 -1.52 17.29 -3.93
CA ALA A 139 -1.20 15.99 -4.52
C ALA A 139 -1.82 15.81 -5.91
N ARG A 140 -3.10 16.17 -6.07
CA ARG A 140 -3.82 16.12 -7.35
C ARG A 140 -3.18 17.04 -8.39
N ARG A 141 -2.82 18.27 -8.01
CA ARG A 141 -2.14 19.24 -8.89
C ARG A 141 -0.77 18.72 -9.36
N ALA A 142 -0.03 18.04 -8.49
CA ALA A 142 1.25 17.43 -8.82
C ALA A 142 1.13 16.08 -9.59
N ARG A 143 -0.09 15.64 -9.93
CA ARG A 143 -0.38 14.36 -10.63
C ARG A 143 0.19 13.13 -9.92
N LEU A 144 0.27 13.18 -8.59
CA LEU A 144 0.69 12.04 -7.78
C LEU A 144 -0.43 10.99 -7.76
N VAL A 145 -0.15 9.79 -8.28
CA VAL A 145 -1.16 8.73 -8.50
C VAL A 145 -1.46 7.96 -7.21
N ASN A 146 -0.52 7.88 -6.27
CA ASN A 146 -0.64 7.08 -5.05
C ASN A 146 -0.06 7.80 -3.81
N VAL A 147 -0.55 9.00 -3.48
CA VAL A 147 -0.20 9.57 -2.17
C VAL A 147 -0.83 8.70 -1.09
N ASN A 148 0.00 7.96 -0.36
CA ASN A 148 -0.42 7.11 0.74
C ASN A 148 -0.79 7.98 1.96
N LEU A 149 -1.94 8.64 1.88
CA LEU A 149 -2.54 9.39 2.98
C LEU A 149 -3.05 8.47 4.09
N THR A 150 -3.34 7.22 3.75
CA THR A 150 -3.77 6.15 4.65
C THR A 150 -2.70 5.84 5.70
N GLY A 151 -1.42 5.83 5.28
CA GLY A 151 -0.28 5.68 6.19
C GLY A 151 -0.06 6.83 7.18
N MET A 152 -0.76 7.95 7.00
CA MET A 152 -0.68 9.13 7.89
C MET A 152 -1.85 9.21 8.90
N GLY A 153 -2.70 8.18 9.01
CA GLY A 153 -3.82 8.17 9.96
C GLY A 153 -4.99 9.10 9.57
N LEU A 154 -5.11 9.37 8.27
CA LEU A 154 -6.09 10.29 7.70
C LEU A 154 -7.23 9.53 7.00
N ASP A 155 -7.83 8.61 7.74
CA ASP A 155 -9.11 8.03 7.34
C ASP A 155 -10.24 9.01 7.66
N ASP A 156 -11.28 8.99 6.82
CA ASP A 156 -12.52 9.76 6.93
C ASP A 156 -13.26 9.47 8.25
#